data_AF-A0AAW9R114-F1
#
_entry.id   AF-A0AAW9R114-F1
#
_cell.length_a   1.000
_cell.length_b   1.000
_cell.length_c   1.000
_cell.angle_alpha   90.00
_cell.angle_beta   90.00
_cell.angle_gamma   90.00
#
_symmetry.space_group_name_H-M   'P 1'
#
loop_
_entity.id
_entity.type
_entity.pdbx_description
1 polymer ?
#
loop_
_entity_poly.entity_id
_entity_poly.type
_entity_poly.pdbx_seq_one_letter_code
_entity_poly.pdbx_strand_id
1 'polypeptide(L)'
;MSADRAGNPCNPLFHARHPSMIHTSFDYHGWRVELIPETNGYSFRCWRAGTAEGITDGRIYATRERTLAVARQRADLESACLALLRFLNDLGGRSYYLTGDDRAALTDSLLEFARAGSLS
;
A
#
# COMPACT_ATOMS: atom_id res chain seq x y z
N MET A 1 38.89 25.27 19.34
CA MET A 1 37.77 25.80 18.54
C MET A 1 38.35 26.29 17.23
N SER A 2 37.99 25.67 16.10
CA SER A 2 38.54 26.04 14.78
C SER A 2 37.45 26.78 14.00
N ALA A 3 37.72 28.01 13.59
CA ALA A 3 36.87 28.81 12.70
C ALA A 3 37.40 28.72 11.26
N ASP A 4 36.54 28.89 10.27
CA ASP A 4 36.97 29.04 8.88
C ASP A 4 37.65 30.40 8.64
N ARG A 5 38.30 30.56 7.48
CA ARG A 5 39.01 31.80 7.10
C ARG A 5 38.10 33.04 6.96
N ALA A 6 36.78 32.90 7.10
CA ALA A 6 35.81 33.97 6.99
C ALA A 6 35.21 34.41 8.35
N GLY A 7 35.60 33.77 9.46
CA GLY A 7 35.12 34.14 10.80
C GLY A 7 33.68 33.74 11.10
N ASN A 8 33.10 32.83 10.31
CA ASN A 8 31.77 32.32 10.61
C ASN A 8 31.85 31.21 11.67
N PRO A 9 31.02 31.25 12.72
CA PRO A 9 30.94 30.14 13.66
C PRO A 9 30.45 28.90 12.90
N CYS A 10 31.27 27.84 12.88
CA CYS A 10 30.84 26.54 12.39
C CYS A 10 29.63 26.10 13.22
N ASN A 11 28.43 26.20 12.65
CA ASN A 11 27.22 25.69 13.27
C ASN A 11 27.22 24.15 13.12
N PRO A 12 27.34 23.37 14.21
CA PRO A 12 27.29 21.91 14.14
C PRO A 12 25.82 21.40 14.21
N LEU A 13 24.83 22.17 13.75
CA LEU A 13 23.43 21.75 13.74
C LEU A 13 23.04 21.00 12.45
N PHE A 14 23.76 19.92 12.19
CA PHE A 14 23.23 18.75 11.47
C PHE A 14 23.52 17.47 12.29
N HIS A 15 23.20 17.51 13.59
CA HIS A 15 22.74 16.32 14.31
C HIS A 15 21.28 16.09 13.85
N ALA A 16 20.83 14.92 13.40
CA ALA A 16 21.40 13.60 13.41
C ALA A 16 20.95 12.87 12.13
N ARG A 17 21.82 12.00 11.60
CA ARG A 17 21.33 10.87 10.81
C ARG A 17 20.38 10.11 11.71
N HIS A 18 19.08 10.20 11.46
CA HIS A 18 18.09 9.35 12.12
C HIS A 18 18.57 7.90 11.97
N PRO A 19 18.68 7.14 13.07
CA PRO A 19 19.10 5.75 13.01
C PRO A 19 18.07 5.00 12.16
N SER A 20 18.51 4.45 11.04
CA SER A 20 17.93 3.30 10.33
C SER A 20 16.46 3.01 10.68
N MET A 21 15.53 3.76 10.09
CA MET A 21 14.14 3.30 10.01
C MET A 21 14.16 2.00 9.22
N ILE A 22 13.90 0.88 9.90
CA ILE A 22 13.88 -0.45 9.28
C ILE A 22 12.64 -0.50 8.39
N HIS A 23 12.79 -0.02 7.16
CA HIS A 23 11.83 -0.21 6.07
C HIS A 23 11.75 -1.71 5.81
N THR A 24 10.69 -2.35 6.29
CA THR A 24 10.48 -3.78 6.00
C THR A 24 9.81 -3.87 4.63
N SER A 25 10.51 -4.42 3.64
CA SER A 25 9.95 -4.75 2.33
C SER A 25 10.01 -6.25 2.10
N PHE A 26 8.93 -6.84 1.60
CA PHE A 26 8.86 -8.27 1.26
C PHE A 26 7.84 -8.52 0.14
N ASP A 27 8.01 -9.62 -0.57
CA ASP A 27 7.08 -10.03 -1.62
C ASP A 27 5.95 -10.91 -1.06
N TYR A 28 4.71 -10.69 -1.51
CA TYR A 28 3.49 -11.38 -1.08
C TYR A 28 2.51 -11.50 -2.26
N HIS A 29 2.23 -12.72 -2.73
CA HIS A 29 1.29 -13.00 -3.83
C HIS A 29 1.45 -12.10 -5.08
N GLY A 30 2.69 -11.81 -5.47
CA GLY A 30 3.00 -10.97 -6.63
C GLY A 30 2.95 -9.47 -6.35
N TRP A 31 2.77 -9.08 -5.08
CA TRP A 31 2.91 -7.72 -4.57
C TRP A 31 4.23 -7.57 -3.82
N ARG A 32 4.83 -6.39 -3.88
CA ARG A 32 5.86 -5.94 -2.95
C ARG A 32 5.20 -5.09 -1.88
N VAL A 33 5.19 -5.59 -0.65
CA VAL A 33 4.63 -4.89 0.50
C VAL A 33 5.74 -4.18 1.24
N GLU A 34 5.53 -2.91 1.51
CA GLU A 34 6.42 -2.06 2.27
C GLU A 34 5.70 -1.57 3.53
N LEU A 35 6.34 -1.77 4.69
CA LEU A 35 5.90 -1.19 5.95
C LEU A 35 6.76 0.02 6.27
N ILE A 36 6.11 1.16 6.47
CA ILE A 36 6.73 2.46 6.66
C ILE A 36 6.54 2.84 8.13
N PRO A 37 7.62 2.98 8.91
CA PRO A 37 7.52 3.51 10.27
C PRO A 37 7.07 4.97 10.25
N GLU A 38 6.10 5.30 11.09
CA GLU A 38 5.53 6.64 11.26
C GLU A 38 5.68 7.08 12.71
N THR A 39 5.52 8.37 12.99
CA THR A 39 5.65 8.92 14.37
C THR A 39 4.74 8.23 15.39
N ASN A 40 3.57 7.75 14.97
CA ASN A 40 2.55 7.15 15.84
C ASN A 40 2.22 5.69 15.49
N GLY A 41 3.10 5.00 14.76
CA GLY A 41 2.86 3.61 14.37
C GLY A 41 3.49 3.27 13.03
N TYR A 42 2.72 2.61 12.17
CA TYR A 42 3.17 2.15 10.86
C TYR A 42 2.09 2.38 9.81
N SER A 43 2.50 2.78 8.62
CA SER A 43 1.68 2.78 7.41
C SER A 43 2.21 1.71 6.45
N PHE A 44 1.49 1.45 5.35
CA PHE A 44 1.94 0.51 4.34
C PHE A 44 1.78 1.03 2.92
N ARG A 45 2.53 0.41 2.01
CA ARG A 45 2.34 0.54 0.58
C ARG A 45 2.54 -0.81 -0.12
N CYS A 46 1.60 -1.18 -0.98
CA CYS A 46 1.65 -2.41 -1.77
C CYS A 46 1.89 -2.04 -3.24
N TRP A 47 2.97 -2.57 -3.81
CA TRP A 47 3.34 -2.33 -5.19
C TRP A 47 3.16 -3.60 -6.01
N ARG A 48 2.79 -3.45 -7.28
CA ARG A 48 2.93 -4.54 -8.23
C ARG A 48 4.02 -4.22 -9.22
N ALA A 49 4.71 -5.25 -9.70
CA ALA A 49 5.70 -5.05 -10.76
C ALA A 49 5.03 -4.37 -11.98
N GLY A 50 5.55 -3.23 -12.40
CA GLY A 50 5.07 -2.45 -13.55
C GLY A 50 3.96 -1.44 -13.27
N THR A 51 3.48 -1.28 -12.03
CA THR A 51 2.54 -0.20 -11.67
C THR A 51 3.27 1.00 -11.09
N ALA A 52 3.02 2.19 -11.63
CA ALA A 52 3.64 3.44 -11.18
C ALA A 52 3.12 3.92 -9.81
N GLU A 53 1.89 3.51 -9.44
CA GLU A 53 1.25 3.89 -8.18
C GLU A 53 1.16 2.69 -7.24
N GLY A 54 1.54 2.91 -5.98
CA GLY A 54 1.45 1.93 -4.91
C GLY A 54 0.13 2.07 -4.16
N ILE A 55 -0.49 0.94 -3.84
CA ILE A 55 -1.76 0.89 -3.13
C ILE A 55 -1.52 1.09 -1.63
N THR A 56 -2.30 1.97 -1.04
CA THR A 56 -2.32 2.24 0.40
C THR A 56 -3.76 2.59 0.80
N ASP A 57 -4.05 2.60 2.10
CA ASP A 57 -5.32 3.11 2.63
C ASP A 57 -5.17 4.49 3.31
N GLY A 58 -3.94 5.03 3.34
CA GLY A 58 -3.63 6.33 3.95
C GLY A 58 -3.70 6.36 5.48
N ARG A 59 -3.82 5.21 6.15
CA ARG A 59 -3.96 5.11 7.61
C ARG A 59 -2.64 4.74 8.29
N ILE A 60 -2.54 5.17 9.53
CA ILE A 60 -1.44 4.78 10.44
C ILE A 60 -2.02 3.83 11.49
N TYR A 61 -1.38 2.69 11.66
CA TYR A 61 -1.76 1.64 12.57
C TYR A 61 -0.76 1.55 13.72
N ALA A 62 -1.25 1.32 14.94
CA ALA A 62 -0.42 1.35 16.14
C ALA A 62 0.67 0.26 16.18
N THR A 63 0.47 -0.88 15.52
CA THR A 63 1.40 -2.01 15.57
C THR A 63 1.80 -2.49 14.18
N ARG A 64 3.01 -3.03 14.08
CA ARG A 64 3.56 -3.60 12.85
C ARG A 64 2.73 -4.78 12.36
N GLU A 65 2.29 -5.64 13.28
CA GLU A 65 1.49 -6.83 13.00
C GLU A 65 0.13 -6.46 12.41
N ARG A 66 -0.54 -5.45 12.96
CA ARG A 66 -1.82 -4.95 12.43
C ARG A 66 -1.64 -4.36 11.04
N THR A 67 -0.60 -3.56 10.85
CA THR A 67 -0.28 -2.96 9.54
C THR A 67 -0.01 -4.03 8.49
N LEU A 68 0.74 -5.06 8.86
CA LEU A 68 1.03 -6.21 8.01
C LEU A 68 -0.25 -6.96 7.60
N ALA A 69 -1.15 -7.20 8.56
CA ALA A 69 -2.42 -7.87 8.28
C ALA A 69 -3.27 -7.07 7.29
N VAL A 70 -3.39 -5.76 7.49
CA VAL A 70 -4.14 -4.87 6.60
C VAL A 70 -3.49 -4.80 5.21
N ALA A 71 -2.16 -4.69 5.14
CA ALA A 71 -1.44 -4.66 3.87
C ALA A 71 -1.68 -5.91 3.03
N ARG A 72 -1.67 -7.09 3.68
CA ARG A 72 -1.98 -8.38 3.04
C ARG A 72 -3.43 -8.45 2.58
N GLN A 73 -4.37 -8.11 3.46
CA GLN A 73 -5.79 -8.07 3.12
C GLN A 73 -6.06 -7.18 1.89
N ARG A 74 -5.39 -6.01 1.83
CA ARG A 74 -5.52 -5.10 0.70
C ARG A 74 -4.94 -5.69 -0.58
N ALA A 75 -3.77 -6.33 -0.52
CA ALA A 75 -3.17 -7.02 -1.66
C ALA A 75 -4.04 -8.18 -2.16
N ASP A 76 -4.66 -8.95 -1.26
CA ASP A 76 -5.54 -10.06 -1.59
C ASP A 76 -6.82 -9.56 -2.28
N LEU A 77 -7.43 -8.50 -1.74
CA LEU A 77 -8.62 -7.89 -2.33
C LEU A 77 -8.34 -7.37 -3.76
N GLU A 78 -7.24 -6.64 -3.95
CA GLU A 78 -6.88 -6.10 -5.27
C GLU A 78 -6.55 -7.22 -6.26
N SER A 79 -5.95 -8.31 -5.79
CA SER A 79 -5.72 -9.51 -6.59
C SER A 79 -7.04 -10.16 -7.01
N ALA A 80 -8.00 -10.28 -6.10
CA ALA A 80 -9.33 -10.84 -6.38
C ALA A 80 -10.10 -9.98 -7.39
N CYS A 81 -10.13 -8.65 -7.19
CA CYS A 81 -10.73 -7.71 -8.13
C CYS A 81 -10.13 -7.85 -9.53
N LEU A 82 -8.80 -7.90 -9.64
CA LEU A 82 -8.17 -8.05 -10.94
C LEU A 82 -8.41 -9.43 -11.56
N ALA A 83 -8.34 -10.50 -10.78
CA ALA A 83 -8.62 -11.85 -11.28
C ALA A 83 -10.04 -11.94 -11.83
N LEU A 84 -11.02 -11.30 -11.17
CA LEU A 84 -12.38 -11.23 -11.65
C LEU A 84 -12.51 -10.40 -12.93
N LEU A 85 -11.86 -9.23 -13.00
CA LEU A 85 -11.83 -8.41 -14.22
C LEU A 85 -11.20 -9.17 -15.39
N ARG A 86 -10.11 -9.90 -15.16
CA ARG A 86 -9.47 -10.76 -16.17
C ARG A 86 -10.38 -11.90 -16.59
N PHE A 87 -10.99 -12.60 -15.64
CA PHE A 87 -11.95 -13.66 -15.94
C PHE A 87 -13.11 -13.16 -16.80
N LEU A 88 -13.71 -12.01 -16.45
CA LEU A 88 -14.77 -11.39 -17.24
C LEU A 88 -14.29 -10.98 -18.64
N ASN A 89 -13.06 -10.47 -18.76
CA ASN A 89 -12.47 -10.13 -20.05
C ASN A 89 -12.12 -11.38 -20.90
N ASP A 90 -11.65 -12.45 -20.29
CA ASP A 90 -11.26 -13.71 -20.95
C ASP A 90 -12.49 -14.50 -21.42
N LEU A 91 -13.61 -14.41 -20.72
CA LEU A 91 -14.92 -14.85 -21.20
C LEU A 91 -15.37 -14.07 -22.46
N GLY A 92 -14.79 -12.90 -22.68
CA GLY A 92 -15.02 -11.97 -23.79
C GLY A 92 -14.45 -12.38 -25.15
N GLY A 93 -14.25 -13.67 -25.41
CA GLY A 93 -14.38 -14.19 -26.79
C GLY A 93 -15.84 -14.20 -27.29
N ARG A 94 -16.80 -14.06 -26.37
CA ARG A 94 -18.24 -13.86 -26.65
C ARG A 94 -18.74 -12.71 -25.79
N SER A 95 -19.26 -11.66 -26.43
CA SER A 95 -19.74 -10.44 -25.78
C SER A 95 -20.83 -10.70 -24.74
N TYR A 96 -20.44 -10.76 -23.46
CA TYR A 96 -21.32 -10.36 -22.37
C TYR A 96 -20.92 -8.94 -21.98
N TYR A 97 -21.64 -7.97 -22.54
CA TYR A 97 -21.55 -6.60 -22.04
C TYR A 97 -22.28 -6.57 -20.71
N LEU A 98 -21.54 -6.49 -19.61
CA LEU A 98 -22.13 -6.05 -18.35
C LEU A 98 -22.77 -4.69 -18.63
N THR A 99 -24.06 -4.59 -18.32
CA THR A 99 -24.73 -3.29 -18.36
C THR A 99 -24.08 -2.36 -17.34
N GLY A 100 -24.36 -1.05 -17.43
CA GLY A 100 -23.91 -0.11 -16.41
C GLY A 100 -24.33 -0.54 -15.01
N ASP A 101 -25.52 -1.14 -14.90
CA ASP A 101 -26.10 -1.62 -13.65
C ASP A 101 -25.42 -2.90 -13.15
N ASP A 102 -25.13 -3.87 -14.02
CA ASP A 102 -24.40 -5.08 -13.62
C ASP A 102 -23.00 -4.74 -13.10
N ARG A 103 -22.34 -3.76 -13.75
CA ARG A 103 -21.04 -3.27 -13.31
C ARG A 103 -21.13 -2.58 -11.94
N ALA A 104 -22.17 -1.77 -11.71
CA ALA A 104 -22.39 -1.12 -10.43
C ALA A 104 -22.68 -2.13 -9.31
N ALA A 105 -23.60 -3.06 -9.54
CA ALA A 105 -23.96 -4.11 -8.59
C ALA A 105 -22.78 -5.02 -8.22
N LEU A 106 -21.94 -5.36 -9.20
CA LEU A 106 -20.72 -6.13 -8.95
C LEU A 106 -19.70 -5.33 -8.13
N THR A 107 -19.54 -4.05 -8.44
CA THR A 107 -18.66 -3.15 -7.69
C THR A 107 -19.12 -3.04 -6.24
N ASP A 108 -20.41 -2.85 -6.01
CA ASP A 108 -20.99 -2.76 -4.66
C ASP A 108 -20.82 -4.08 -3.89
N SER A 109 -21.05 -5.23 -4.53
CA SER A 109 -20.86 -6.55 -3.91
C SER A 109 -19.41 -6.79 -3.49
N LEU A 110 -18.44 -6.37 -4.32
CA LEU A 110 -17.01 -6.47 -3.99
C LEU A 110 -16.63 -5.52 -2.84
N LEU A 111 -17.19 -4.31 -2.83
CA LEU A 111 -16.98 -3.34 -1.75
C LEU A 111 -17.59 -3.82 -0.43
N GLU A 112 -18.78 -4.43 -0.46
CA GLU A 112 -19.38 -5.05 0.72
C GLU A 112 -18.55 -6.21 1.23
N PHE A 113 -18.09 -7.10 0.35
CA PHE A 113 -17.21 -8.20 0.73
C PHE A 113 -15.90 -7.69 1.37
N ALA A 114 -15.28 -6.67 0.77
CA ALA A 114 -14.08 -6.01 1.32
C ALA A 114 -14.31 -5.41 2.72
N ARG A 115 -15.47 -4.78 2.93
CA ARG A 115 -15.86 -4.21 4.21
C ARG A 115 -16.15 -5.29 5.26
N ALA A 116 -16.80 -6.38 4.87
CA ALA A 116 -17.07 -7.52 5.75
C ALA A 116 -15.77 -8.20 6.23
N GLY A 117 -14.75 -8.31 5.37
CA GLY A 117 -13.44 -8.82 5.75
C GLY A 117 -12.63 -7.89 6.67
N SER A 118 -13.01 -6.62 6.79
CA SER A 118 -12.34 -5.61 7.63
C SER A 118 -12.86 -5.56 9.08
N LEU A 119 -13.87 -6.37 9.41
CA LEU A 119 -14.49 -6.49 10.73
C LEU A 119 -13.96 -7.71 11.53
N SER A 120 -12.91 -8.37 11.03
CA SER A 120 -12.25 -9.52 11.67
C SER A 120 -10.92 -9.14 12.32
#